data_AF-A0A0F4PVD9-F1
#
_entry.id   AF-A0A0F4PVD9-F1
#
_cell.length_a   1.000
_cell.length_b   1.000
_cell.length_c   1.000
_cell.angle_alpha   90.00
_cell.angle_beta   90.00
_cell.angle_gamma   90.00
#
_symmetry.space_group_name_H-M   'P 1'
#
loop_
_entity.id
_entity.type
_entity.pdbx_description
1 polymer ?
#
loop_
_entity_poly.entity_id
_entity_poly.type
_entity_poly.pdbx_seq_one_letter_code
_entity_poly.pdbx_strand_id
1 'polypeptide(L)'
;MYRQTNKASKNYRKSYTNRKFAIEQESFVEPQNIPELRRIIEITDYDSGEPITHKLELYKTDRIDCYKVLVNGKLWKKRIGWSNILAGIRKALPRLARE
;
A
#
# COMPACT_ATOMS: atom_id res chain seq x y z
N MET A 1 14.91 8.81 -42.39
CA MET A 1 14.75 10.00 -41.50
C MET A 1 13.28 10.39 -41.47
N TYR A 2 12.65 10.46 -40.29
CA TYR A 2 11.23 10.80 -40.18
C TYR A 2 11.03 12.31 -40.39
N ARG A 3 10.15 12.69 -41.34
CA ARG A 3 9.88 14.10 -41.67
C ARG A 3 9.01 14.72 -40.57
N GLN A 4 9.61 15.59 -39.76
CA GLN A 4 8.89 16.29 -38.71
C GLN A 4 7.92 17.30 -39.36
N THR A 5 6.62 17.12 -39.14
CA THR A 5 5.59 18.00 -39.69
C THR A 5 5.31 19.15 -38.72
N ASN A 6 4.82 20.29 -39.25
CA ASN A 6 4.41 21.45 -38.42
C ASN A 6 3.37 21.09 -37.35
N LYS A 7 2.56 20.04 -37.58
CA LYS A 7 1.62 19.52 -36.59
C LYS A 7 2.34 18.82 -35.43
N ALA A 8 3.35 18.01 -35.72
CA ALA A 8 4.14 17.32 -34.71
C ALA A 8 4.91 18.30 -33.82
N SER A 9 5.58 19.31 -34.40
CA SER A 9 6.34 20.30 -33.63
C SER A 9 5.44 21.15 -32.70
N LYS A 10 4.22 21.50 -33.17
CA LYS A 10 3.23 22.22 -32.36
C LYS A 10 2.72 21.38 -31.19
N ASN A 11 2.52 20.08 -31.39
CA ASN A 11 2.10 19.15 -30.34
C ASN A 11 3.20 18.98 -29.27
N TYR A 12 4.47 18.85 -29.68
CA TYR A 12 5.59 18.81 -28.73
C TYR A 12 5.66 20.09 -27.90
N ARG A 13 5.59 21.27 -28.52
CA ARG A 13 5.59 22.56 -27.78
C ARG A 13 4.48 22.65 -26.73
N LYS A 14 3.24 22.26 -27.07
CA LYS A 14 2.11 22.23 -26.13
C LYS A 14 2.34 21.29 -24.95
N SER A 15 2.95 20.13 -25.19
CA SER A 15 3.28 19.16 -24.15
C SER A 15 4.29 19.73 -23.15
N TYR A 16 5.35 20.40 -23.63
CA TYR A 16 6.37 20.99 -22.76
C TYR A 16 5.85 22.18 -21.94
N THR A 17 4.98 23.03 -22.51
CA THR A 17 4.38 24.15 -21.77
C THR A 17 3.44 23.66 -20.67
N ASN A 18 2.57 22.68 -20.95
CA ASN A 18 1.66 22.13 -19.94
C ASN A 18 2.41 21.46 -18.78
N ARG A 19 3.56 20.82 -19.08
CA ARG A 19 4.41 20.22 -18.04
C ARG A 19 5.03 21.27 -17.12
N LYS A 20 5.45 22.42 -17.66
CA LYS A 20 6.00 23.53 -16.85
C LYS A 20 4.95 24.13 -15.92
N PHE A 21 3.74 24.39 -16.42
CA PHE A 21 2.64 24.89 -15.59
C PHE A 21 2.21 23.92 -14.47
N ALA A 22 2.27 22.62 -14.72
CA ALA A 22 1.98 21.61 -13.70
C ALA A 22 3.05 21.54 -12.60
N ILE A 23 4.32 21.82 -12.92
CA ILE A 23 5.44 21.84 -11.96
C ILE A 23 5.38 23.09 -11.07
N GLU A 24 4.89 24.22 -11.59
CA GLU A 24 4.79 25.48 -10.84
C GLU A 24 3.61 25.54 -9.85
N GLN A 25 2.63 24.63 -9.96
CA GLN A 25 1.47 24.52 -9.06
C GLN A 25 1.55 23.38 -8.04
N GLU A 26 2.73 22.82 -7.79
CA GLU A 26 2.90 21.91 -6.66
C GLU A 26 2.96 22.74 -5.38
N SER A 27 1.80 22.92 -4.74
CA SER A 27 1.70 23.54 -3.42
C SER A 27 2.67 22.83 -2.47
N PHE A 28 3.50 23.61 -1.77
CA PHE A 28 4.46 23.09 -0.81
C PHE A 28 3.68 22.46 0.35
N VAL A 29 3.43 21.15 0.26
CA VAL A 29 2.83 20.37 1.35
C VAL A 29 3.97 20.03 2.29
N GLU A 30 3.93 20.56 3.52
CA GLU A 30 4.88 20.13 4.54
C GLU A 30 4.86 18.60 4.66
N PRO A 31 6.03 17.93 4.66
CA PRO A 31 6.07 16.48 4.70
C PRO A 31 5.47 16.01 6.02
N GLN A 32 4.25 15.47 5.94
CA GLN A 32 3.55 14.95 7.11
C GLN A 32 4.40 13.83 7.74
N ASN A 33 4.71 13.96 9.03
CA ASN A 33 5.47 12.93 9.75
C ASN A 33 4.60 11.69 9.94
N ILE A 34 4.72 10.74 9.03
CA ILE A 34 3.89 9.54 9.06
C ILE A 34 4.54 8.46 9.95
N PRO A 35 3.82 7.90 10.93
CA PRO A 35 4.41 6.99 11.91
C PRO A 35 4.98 5.71 11.28
N GLU A 36 5.90 5.11 12.02
CA GLU A 36 6.55 3.85 11.63
C GLU A 36 5.57 2.68 11.76
N LEU A 37 4.83 2.57 12.86
CA LEU A 37 3.68 1.68 12.96
C LEU A 37 2.46 2.35 12.31
N ARG A 38 1.96 1.78 11.21
CA ARG A 38 0.86 2.36 10.45
C ARG A 38 -0.49 1.86 10.89
N ARG A 39 -0.62 0.56 11.18
CA ARG A 39 -1.88 -0.09 11.51
C ARG A 39 -1.63 -1.28 12.42
N ILE A 40 -2.64 -1.63 13.20
CA ILE A 40 -2.76 -2.91 13.90
C ILE A 40 -4.05 -3.56 13.43
N ILE A 41 -3.99 -4.86 13.14
CA ILE A 41 -5.17 -5.69 12.93
C ILE A 41 -5.20 -6.71 14.07
N GLU A 42 -6.25 -6.70 14.86
CA GLU A 42 -6.45 -7.67 15.93
C GLU A 42 -7.68 -8.50 15.60
N ILE A 43 -7.53 -9.82 15.63
CA ILE A 43 -8.60 -10.77 15.33
C ILE A 43 -8.67 -11.75 16.48
N THR A 44 -9.81 -11.81 17.14
CA THR A 44 -10.11 -12.83 18.14
C THR A 44 -11.02 -13.87 17.50
N ASP A 45 -10.49 -15.09 17.36
CA ASP A 45 -11.20 -16.25 16.84
C ASP A 45 -11.84 -17.02 18.01
N TYR A 46 -13.07 -17.49 17.82
CA TYR A 46 -13.84 -18.27 18.79
C TYR A 46 -14.18 -19.67 18.29
N ASP A 47 -13.80 -20.02 17.05
CA ASP A 47 -14.17 -21.28 16.42
C ASP A 47 -13.58 -22.50 17.18
N SER A 48 -12.46 -22.34 17.88
CA SER A 48 -11.83 -23.39 18.70
C SER A 48 -12.47 -23.64 20.07
N GLY A 49 -13.55 -22.93 20.43
CA GLY A 49 -14.19 -23.00 21.75
C GLY A 49 -13.50 -22.15 22.82
N GLU A 50 -12.18 -21.96 22.73
CA GLU A 50 -11.45 -20.93 23.48
C GLU A 50 -11.14 -19.72 22.57
N PRO A 51 -11.21 -18.48 23.10
CA PRO A 51 -10.87 -17.28 22.34
C PRO A 51 -9.36 -17.19 22.07
N ILE A 52 -8.97 -17.18 20.80
CA ILE A 52 -7.57 -17.02 20.36
C ILE A 52 -7.41 -15.67 19.67
N THR A 53 -6.58 -14.78 20.23
CA THR A 53 -6.29 -13.48 19.64
C THR A 53 -5.00 -13.49 18.81
N HIS A 54 -5.12 -13.09 17.55
CA HIS A 54 -4.02 -12.84 16.63
C HIS A 54 -3.85 -11.34 16.40
N LYS A 55 -2.67 -10.82 16.70
CA LYS A 55 -2.30 -9.42 16.50
C LYS A 55 -1.32 -9.30 15.34
N LEU A 56 -1.68 -8.52 14.32
CA LEU A 56 -0.83 -8.16 13.20
C LEU A 56 -0.43 -6.69 13.30
N GLU A 57 0.87 -6.42 13.32
CA GLU A 57 1.44 -5.07 13.36
C GLU A 57 2.02 -4.73 12.00
N LEU A 58 1.50 -3.66 11.38
CA LEU A 58 1.82 -3.26 10.02
C LEU A 58 2.67 -1.99 10.06
N TYR A 59 3.97 -2.17 9.84
CA TYR A 59 4.95 -1.09 9.80
C TYR A 59 5.13 -0.54 8.40
N LYS A 60 5.54 0.73 8.33
CA LYS A 60 5.89 1.46 7.12
C LYS A 60 6.98 0.72 6.34
N THR A 61 6.95 0.87 5.02
CA THR A 61 8.04 0.47 4.12
C THR A 61 8.36 1.59 3.14
N ASP A 62 9.30 1.36 2.24
CA ASP A 62 9.67 2.24 1.13
C ASP A 62 8.53 2.46 0.13
N ARG A 63 7.56 1.53 0.04
CA ARG A 63 6.45 1.59 -0.91
C ARG A 63 5.12 1.81 -0.19
N ILE A 64 4.37 2.81 -0.65
CA ILE A 64 3.17 3.33 0.02
C ILE A 64 2.03 2.31 0.20
N ASP A 65 1.92 1.32 -0.69
CA ASP A 65 0.90 0.27 -0.66
C ASP A 65 1.36 -1.02 0.08
N CYS A 66 2.58 -1.02 0.63
CA CYS A 66 3.20 -2.19 1.26
C CYS A 66 3.52 -1.96 2.74
N TYR A 67 3.51 -3.05 3.50
CA TYR A 67 3.82 -3.07 4.92
C TYR A 67 4.86 -4.13 5.26
N LYS A 68 5.65 -3.86 6.30
CA LYS A 68 6.39 -4.88 7.04
C LYS A 68 5.45 -5.40 8.12
N VAL A 69 5.19 -6.70 8.13
CA VAL A 69 4.15 -7.28 8.98
C VAL A 69 4.76 -8.21 10.01
N LEU A 70 4.46 -7.94 11.28
CA LEU A 70 4.70 -8.84 12.39
C LEU A 70 3.36 -9.46 12.81
N VAL A 71 3.37 -10.74 13.14
CA VAL A 71 2.22 -11.48 13.67
C VAL A 71 2.61 -11.97 15.05
N ASN A 72 1.90 -11.54 16.09
CA ASN A 72 2.21 -11.83 17.49
C ASN A 72 3.69 -11.56 17.83
N GLY A 73 4.22 -10.43 17.35
CA GLY A 73 5.63 -10.02 17.52
C GLY A 73 6.63 -10.72 16.60
N LYS A 74 6.24 -11.76 15.84
CA LYS A 74 7.13 -12.47 14.92
C LYS A 74 7.04 -11.93 13.51
N LEU A 75 8.17 -11.66 12.88
CA LEU A 75 8.22 -11.21 11.48
C LEU A 75 7.57 -12.24 10.56
N TRP A 76 6.50 -11.85 9.87
CA TRP A 76 5.87 -12.68 8.85
C TRP A 76 6.42 -12.37 7.45
N LYS A 77 6.40 -11.10 7.05
CA LYS A 77 6.97 -10.63 5.78
C LYS A 77 7.55 -9.23 5.93
N LYS A 78 8.72 -9.00 5.32
CA LYS A 78 9.39 -7.69 5.32
C LYS A 78 8.67 -6.65 4.46
N ARG A 79 7.97 -7.08 3.42
CA ARG A 79 7.23 -6.23 2.49
C ARG A 79 6.09 -7.03 1.85
N ILE A 80 4.85 -6.63 2.11
CA ILE A 80 3.65 -7.28 1.60
C ILE A 80 2.54 -6.24 1.40
N GLY A 81 1.84 -6.31 0.28
CA GLY A 81 0.71 -5.43 -0.03
C GLY A 81 -0.54 -5.78 0.77
N TRP A 82 -1.41 -4.80 0.98
CA TRP A 82 -2.65 -4.96 1.76
C TRP A 82 -3.52 -6.14 1.33
N SER A 83 -3.72 -6.34 0.02
CA SER A 83 -4.50 -7.46 -0.52
C SER A 83 -3.94 -8.83 -0.13
N ASN A 84 -2.63 -8.99 -0.14
CA ASN A 84 -1.96 -10.23 0.25
C ASN A 84 -2.02 -10.48 1.77
N ILE A 85 -2.02 -9.41 2.58
CA ILE A 85 -2.26 -9.51 4.03
C ILE A 85 -3.66 -10.10 4.26
N LEU A 86 -4.69 -9.50 3.66
CA LEU A 86 -6.07 -9.99 3.78
C LEU A 86 -6.23 -11.42 3.25
N ALA A 87 -5.59 -11.75 2.13
CA ALA A 87 -5.60 -13.10 1.58
C ALA A 87 -4.91 -14.11 2.52
N GLY A 88 -3.84 -13.72 3.20
CA GLY A 88 -3.17 -14.56 4.19
C GLY A 88 -4.01 -14.77 5.45
N ILE A 89 -4.66 -13.71 5.95
CA ILE A 89 -5.64 -13.81 7.05
C ILE A 89 -6.74 -14.81 6.69
N ARG A 90 -7.37 -14.65 5.52
CA ARG A 90 -8.42 -15.55 5.02
C ARG A 90 -7.98 -17.02 4.97
N LYS A 91 -6.71 -17.28 4.65
CA LYS A 91 -6.16 -18.65 4.58
C LYS A 91 -5.79 -19.22 5.94
N ALA A 92 -5.35 -18.36 6.86
CA ALA A 92 -4.91 -18.76 8.19
C ALA A 92 -6.08 -19.00 9.16
N LEU A 93 -7.21 -18.30 8.94
CA LEU A 93 -8.42 -18.39 9.76
C LEU A 93 -9.59 -18.94 8.94
N PRO A 94 -9.53 -20.21 8.49
CA PRO A 94 -10.68 -20.84 7.87
C PRO A 94 -11.78 -21.04 8.92
N ARG A 95 -13.02 -20.75 8.54
CA ARG A 95 -14.17 -21.07 9.37
C ARG A 95 -14.27 -22.59 9.56
N LEU A 96 -14.48 -23.05 10.79
CA LEU A 96 -14.76 -24.46 11.04
C LEU A 96 -16.16 -24.83 10.54
N ALA A 97 -16.28 -26.00 9.91
CA ALA A 97 -17.59 -26.51 9.49
C ALA A 97 -18.47 -26.75 10.72
N ARG A 98 -19.76 -26.44 10.59
CA ARG A 98 -20.74 -26.75 11.64
C ARG A 98 -20.83 -28.27 11.83
N GLU A 99 -21.05 -28.69 13.06
CA GLU A 99 -21.75 -29.95 13.36
C GLU A 99 -23.18 -29.91 12.81
#